data_AF-A0A2H5V5N7-F1
#
_entry.id   AF-A0A2H5V5N7-F1
#
_cell.length_a   1.000
_cell.length_b   1.000
_cell.length_c   1.000
_cell.angle_alpha   90.00
_cell.angle_beta   90.00
_cell.angle_gamma   90.00
#
_symmetry.space_group_name_H-M   'P 1'
#
loop_
_entity.id
_entity.type
_entity.pdbx_description
1 polymer ?
#
loop_
_entity_poly.entity_id
_entity_poly.type
_entity_poly.pdbx_seq_one_letter_code
_entity_poly.pdbx_strand_id
1 'polypeptide(L)'
;MRLFRYVTVYALLLTLAVMTINPVYAQSRYYAGYYYYGYETQAPWGVGGKIYTIDTSVPSGPIVAWWVTVILSYRYNYWLQIGYEESNTLLHSHPPRYFYECVSRLGYYIHQNFQAGPSAGTWHSYQIVYAQSIQYPKRWILRIDFGPYQKECDVDPYAPKDLQAFVETASNSIIIDGTHFKDLSWYSGRSWPLWNRHVSRADSPYSLIPIIRSDCGDNCEFRAYGGG
;
A
#
# COMPACT_ATOMS: atom_id res chain seq x y z
N MET A 1 59.43 -14.35 -0.61
CA MET A 1 58.27 -14.08 0.27
C MET A 1 57.67 -12.68 0.08
N ARG A 2 57.57 -12.17 -1.17
CA ARG A 2 56.96 -10.85 -1.47
C ARG A 2 55.86 -10.92 -2.53
N LEU A 3 55.83 -11.93 -3.42
CA LEU A 3 54.75 -12.08 -4.41
C LEU A 3 53.41 -12.56 -3.80
N PHE A 4 53.43 -13.35 -2.74
CA PHE A 4 52.21 -13.91 -2.13
C PHE A 4 51.34 -12.90 -1.38
N ARG A 5 51.86 -11.71 -1.06
CA ARG A 5 51.09 -10.67 -0.33
C ARG A 5 50.28 -9.75 -1.25
N TYR A 6 50.62 -9.67 -2.53
CA TYR A 6 49.88 -8.83 -3.49
C TYR A 6 48.66 -9.53 -4.07
N VAL A 7 48.71 -10.86 -4.26
CA VAL A 7 47.58 -11.63 -4.81
C VAL A 7 46.38 -11.63 -3.85
N THR A 8 46.60 -11.68 -2.54
CA THR A 8 45.52 -11.67 -1.53
C THR A 8 44.85 -10.31 -1.39
N VAL A 9 45.59 -9.20 -1.58
CA VAL A 9 45.02 -7.85 -1.48
C VAL A 9 44.18 -7.50 -2.71
N TYR A 10 44.60 -7.92 -3.91
CA TYR A 10 43.79 -7.76 -5.12
C TYR A 10 42.54 -8.65 -5.13
N ALA A 11 42.60 -9.87 -4.56
CA ALA A 11 41.42 -10.72 -4.41
C ALA A 11 40.41 -10.14 -3.39
N LEU A 12 40.89 -9.49 -2.32
CA LEU A 12 40.00 -8.83 -1.35
C LEU A 12 39.36 -7.55 -1.93
N LEU A 13 40.09 -6.79 -2.76
CA LEU A 13 39.54 -5.62 -3.44
C LEU A 13 38.55 -5.99 -4.55
N LEU A 14 38.74 -7.14 -5.22
CA LEU A 14 37.77 -7.66 -6.17
C LEU A 14 36.49 -8.16 -5.48
N THR A 15 36.56 -8.77 -4.30
CA THR A 15 35.36 -9.19 -3.56
C THR A 15 34.62 -8.02 -2.89
N LEU A 16 35.34 -6.98 -2.47
CA LEU A 16 34.72 -5.72 -2.00
C LEU A 16 34.08 -4.90 -3.13
N ALA A 17 34.64 -4.95 -4.35
CA ALA A 17 34.06 -4.27 -5.52
C ALA A 17 32.81 -4.99 -6.09
N VAL A 18 32.60 -6.27 -5.77
CA VAL A 18 31.40 -7.03 -6.19
C VAL A 18 30.22 -6.84 -5.19
N MET A 19 30.44 -6.21 -4.03
CA MET A 19 29.37 -5.92 -3.06
C MET A 19 28.71 -4.55 -3.20
N THR A 20 29.11 -3.76 -4.19
CA THR A 20 28.43 -2.51 -4.57
C THR A 20 28.40 -2.50 -6.08
N ILE A 21 27.38 -3.04 -6.72
CA ILE A 21 26.13 -2.35 -7.04
C ILE A 21 25.06 -3.45 -7.01
N ASN A 22 24.27 -3.55 -5.94
CA ASN A 22 22.90 -3.98 -6.19
C ASN A 22 22.33 -2.84 -7.03
N PRO A 23 21.99 -3.03 -8.31
CA PRO A 23 21.04 -2.11 -8.90
C PRO A 23 19.88 -2.15 -7.89
N VAL A 24 19.50 -0.98 -7.39
CA VAL A 24 18.10 -0.78 -7.02
C VAL A 24 17.39 -1.16 -8.31
N TYR A 25 17.04 -2.44 -8.46
CA TYR A 25 16.01 -2.85 -9.38
C TYR A 25 14.91 -1.90 -9.00
N ALA A 26 14.61 -0.95 -9.89
CA ALA A 26 13.35 -0.25 -9.86
C ALA A 26 12.35 -1.38 -10.00
N GLN A 27 12.00 -1.99 -8.87
CA GLN A 27 11.26 -3.23 -8.84
C GLN A 27 9.91 -2.84 -9.39
N SER A 28 9.63 -3.28 -10.62
CA SER A 28 8.39 -2.94 -11.28
C SER A 28 7.26 -3.35 -10.34
N ARG A 29 6.54 -2.35 -9.84
CA ARG A 29 5.36 -2.56 -9.02
C ARG A 29 4.19 -2.70 -9.97
N TYR A 30 3.39 -3.74 -9.72
CA TYR A 30 2.17 -4.01 -10.46
C TYR A 30 1.00 -3.71 -9.55
N TYR A 31 -0.01 -3.06 -10.10
CA TYR A 31 -1.17 -2.59 -9.35
C TYR A 31 -2.44 -3.16 -9.94
N ALA A 32 -3.36 -3.58 -9.06
CA ALA A 32 -4.74 -3.87 -9.41
C ALA A 32 -5.69 -3.22 -8.40
N GLY A 33 -6.52 -2.29 -8.86
CA GLY A 33 -7.47 -1.60 -8.01
C GLY A 33 -8.06 -0.34 -8.63
N TYR A 34 -8.62 0.50 -7.76
CA TYR A 34 -9.36 1.69 -8.14
C TYR A 34 -8.70 2.96 -7.62
N TYR A 35 -8.56 3.92 -8.52
CA TYR A 35 -8.48 5.33 -8.16
C TYR A 35 -9.89 5.90 -7.99
N TYR A 36 -10.04 6.95 -7.20
CA TYR A 36 -11.28 7.72 -7.17
C TYR A 36 -11.35 8.73 -8.34
N TYR A 37 -10.24 9.42 -8.62
CA TYR A 37 -10.08 10.31 -9.79
C TYR A 37 -9.03 9.82 -10.79
N GLY A 38 -7.87 9.32 -10.34
CA GLY A 38 -6.76 8.90 -11.19
C GLY A 38 -5.82 10.03 -11.63
N TYR A 39 -5.99 11.24 -11.10
CA TYR A 39 -5.15 12.42 -11.37
C TYR A 39 -5.26 13.43 -10.22
N GLU A 40 -4.36 14.41 -10.16
CA GLU A 40 -4.40 15.43 -9.10
C GLU A 40 -5.59 16.38 -9.28
N THR A 41 -6.60 16.27 -8.41
CA THR A 41 -7.72 17.21 -8.29
C THR A 41 -8.15 17.33 -6.84
N GLN A 42 -9.06 18.22 -6.45
CA GLN A 42 -9.49 18.27 -5.05
C GLN A 42 -10.30 17.00 -4.70
N ALA A 43 -9.74 16.15 -3.83
CA ALA A 43 -10.41 14.94 -3.35
C ALA A 43 -11.13 15.15 -2.01
N PRO A 44 -12.02 14.23 -1.60
CA PRO A 44 -12.61 14.25 -0.26
C PRO A 44 -11.59 14.02 0.86
N TRP A 45 -11.99 14.34 2.10
CA TRP A 45 -11.10 14.42 3.28
C TRP A 45 -10.85 13.09 3.99
N GLY A 46 -10.88 11.98 3.24
CA GLY A 46 -10.60 10.66 3.78
C GLY A 46 -11.05 9.54 2.85
N VAL A 47 -10.45 8.38 3.05
CA VAL A 47 -10.77 7.12 2.37
C VAL A 47 -10.97 6.02 3.39
N GLY A 48 -11.92 5.15 3.11
CA GLY A 48 -12.21 3.99 3.94
C GLY A 48 -12.65 2.81 3.09
N GLY A 49 -12.50 1.61 3.62
CA GLY A 49 -12.95 0.40 2.97
C GLY A 49 -12.72 -0.81 3.85
N LYS A 50 -13.28 -1.94 3.43
CA LYS A 50 -12.96 -3.25 4.01
C LYS A 50 -12.16 -4.06 3.00
N ILE A 51 -11.12 -4.70 3.50
CA ILE A 51 -10.28 -5.59 2.70
C ILE A 51 -10.38 -6.98 3.29
N TYR A 52 -10.60 -7.97 2.44
CA TYR A 52 -10.53 -9.38 2.82
C TYR A 52 -9.07 -9.80 2.88
N THR A 53 -8.68 -10.40 4.00
CA THR A 53 -7.34 -10.96 4.17
C THR A 53 -7.31 -12.32 3.50
N ILE A 54 -6.48 -12.47 2.48
CA ILE A 54 -6.20 -13.76 1.86
C ILE A 54 -4.92 -14.36 2.45
N ASP A 55 -4.67 -15.63 2.15
CA ASP A 55 -3.39 -16.27 2.43
C ASP A 55 -2.70 -16.47 1.08
N THR A 56 -1.86 -15.52 0.68
CA THR A 56 -1.15 -15.69 -0.60
C THR A 56 0.05 -16.60 -0.38
N SER A 57 0.20 -17.59 -1.26
CA SER A 57 1.41 -18.39 -1.34
C SER A 57 2.51 -17.56 -1.99
N VAL A 58 3.04 -16.56 -1.26
CA VAL A 58 4.12 -15.70 -1.73
C VAL A 58 5.39 -16.54 -1.89
N PRO A 59 5.99 -16.66 -3.09
CA PRO A 59 7.30 -17.28 -3.27
C PRO A 59 8.35 -16.58 -2.40
N SER A 60 9.53 -17.18 -2.20
CA SER A 60 10.59 -16.53 -1.41
C SER A 60 11.05 -15.21 -2.06
N GLY A 61 10.62 -14.08 -1.49
CA GLY A 61 10.47 -12.77 -2.17
C GLY A 61 9.50 -12.86 -3.36
N PRO A 62 8.93 -11.76 -3.91
CA PRO A 62 8.73 -10.37 -3.48
C PRO A 62 7.57 -10.13 -2.48
N ILE A 63 7.38 -8.87 -2.07
CA ILE A 63 6.31 -8.38 -1.15
C ILE A 63 5.00 -8.11 -1.93
N VAL A 64 3.86 -8.38 -1.30
CA VAL A 64 2.52 -7.97 -1.74
C VAL A 64 1.84 -7.16 -0.63
N ALA A 65 1.06 -6.15 -1.00
CA ALA A 65 0.34 -5.31 -0.05
C ALA A 65 -1.05 -4.93 -0.56
N TRP A 66 -2.02 -4.88 0.35
CA TRP A 66 -3.38 -4.40 0.09
C TRP A 66 -3.67 -3.20 0.95
N TRP A 67 -4.17 -2.14 0.36
CA TRP A 67 -4.27 -0.87 1.07
C TRP A 67 -5.34 0.07 0.54
N VAL A 68 -5.68 1.05 1.38
CA VAL A 68 -6.36 2.29 0.98
C VAL A 68 -5.40 3.46 1.19
N THR A 69 -5.48 4.46 0.31
CA THR A 69 -4.51 5.57 0.27
C THR A 69 -5.18 6.91 -0.01
N VAL A 70 -4.67 7.95 0.67
CA VAL A 70 -4.89 9.35 0.32
C VAL A 70 -3.63 9.85 -0.39
N ILE A 71 -3.76 10.25 -1.64
CA ILE A 71 -2.69 10.93 -2.37
C ILE A 71 -2.70 12.40 -2.01
N LEU A 72 -1.55 12.93 -1.62
CA LEU A 72 -1.33 14.35 -1.33
C LEU A 72 -0.65 15.06 -2.51
N SER A 73 0.18 14.33 -3.27
CA SER A 73 0.68 14.74 -4.57
C SER A 73 1.25 13.55 -5.34
N TYR A 74 0.77 13.35 -6.58
CA TYR A 74 1.42 12.46 -7.55
C TYR A 74 2.76 13.02 -8.02
N ARG A 75 2.87 14.35 -8.20
CA ARG A 75 4.12 14.98 -8.68
C ARG A 75 5.29 14.77 -7.72
N TYR A 76 5.03 14.85 -6.42
CA TYR A 76 6.07 14.77 -5.40
C TYR A 76 6.07 13.45 -4.63
N ASN A 77 5.23 12.48 -5.02
CA ASN A 77 5.17 11.18 -4.37
C ASN A 77 4.86 11.33 -2.87
N TYR A 78 3.78 12.04 -2.55
CA TYR A 78 3.29 12.24 -1.18
C TYR A 78 1.95 11.55 -0.98
N TRP A 79 1.84 10.76 0.08
CA TRP A 79 0.66 9.96 0.37
C TRP A 79 0.56 9.58 1.85
N LEU A 80 -0.64 9.15 2.22
CA LEU A 80 -0.95 8.45 3.46
C LEU A 80 -1.54 7.10 3.08
N GLN A 81 -0.99 6.00 3.58
CA GLN A 81 -1.39 4.65 3.19
C GLN A 81 -1.57 3.80 4.44
N ILE A 82 -2.60 2.95 4.46
CA ILE A 82 -2.80 1.94 5.50
C ILE A 82 -3.38 0.67 4.89
N GLY A 83 -2.92 -0.47 5.39
CA GLY A 83 -3.24 -1.75 4.78
C GLY A 83 -2.66 -2.92 5.54
N TYR A 84 -2.59 -4.06 4.86
CA TYR A 84 -1.78 -5.19 5.28
C TYR A 84 -0.84 -5.64 4.17
N GLU A 85 0.26 -6.26 4.56
CA GLU A 85 1.27 -6.81 3.66
C GLU A 85 1.60 -8.26 4.01
N GLU A 86 2.04 -9.00 3.00
CA GLU A 86 2.64 -10.30 3.15
C GLU A 86 4.05 -10.29 2.55
N SER A 87 4.98 -10.87 3.30
CA SER A 87 6.35 -11.04 2.84
C SER A 87 6.84 -12.44 3.20
N ASN A 88 7.49 -13.07 2.23
CA ASN A 88 8.14 -14.34 2.46
C ASN A 88 9.64 -14.20 2.22
N THR A 89 10.44 -14.80 3.07
CA THR A 89 11.89 -14.91 2.90
C THR A 89 12.25 -16.37 2.69
N LEU A 90 13.39 -16.66 2.06
CA LEU A 90 13.87 -18.03 1.83
C LEU A 90 13.88 -18.93 3.08
N LEU A 91 13.83 -18.36 4.29
CA LEU A 91 13.94 -19.07 5.57
C LEU A 91 12.72 -18.89 6.48
N HIS A 92 11.83 -17.93 6.21
CA HIS A 92 10.68 -17.61 7.08
C HIS A 92 9.52 -17.02 6.27
N SER A 93 8.35 -17.66 6.36
CA SER A 93 7.06 -17.08 6.01
C SER A 93 6.64 -16.12 7.12
N HIS A 94 6.43 -14.84 6.80
CA HIS A 94 5.89 -13.90 7.77
C HIS A 94 4.37 -13.92 7.66
N PRO A 95 3.64 -14.06 8.78
CA PRO A 95 2.19 -13.87 8.74
C PRO A 95 1.86 -12.47 8.23
N PRO A 96 0.65 -12.25 7.67
CA PRO A 96 0.20 -10.92 7.27
C PRO A 96 0.42 -9.89 8.37
N ARG A 97 0.91 -8.69 8.02
CA ARG A 97 1.15 -7.58 8.95
C ARG A 97 0.37 -6.36 8.54
N TYR A 98 -0.24 -5.67 9.51
CA TYR A 98 -0.73 -4.33 9.23
C TYR A 98 0.44 -3.38 9.05
N PHE A 99 0.33 -2.46 8.10
CA PHE A 99 1.32 -1.43 7.87
C PHE A 99 0.66 -0.07 7.66
N TYR A 100 1.45 0.98 7.83
CA TYR A 100 1.09 2.34 7.47
C TYR A 100 2.28 3.10 6.87
N GLU A 101 1.97 4.10 6.06
CA GLU A 101 2.93 5.03 5.47
C GLU A 101 2.39 6.46 5.56
N CYS A 102 3.28 7.41 5.84
CA CYS A 102 2.97 8.83 5.90
C CYS A 102 4.10 9.62 5.23
N VAL A 103 4.05 9.64 3.90
CA VAL A 103 5.06 10.26 3.04
C VAL A 103 4.60 11.66 2.68
N SER A 104 5.38 12.66 3.09
CA SER A 104 5.10 14.06 2.81
C SER A 104 6.39 14.86 2.73
N ARG A 105 6.31 16.15 2.41
CA ARG A 105 7.46 17.06 2.40
C ARG A 105 8.21 17.11 3.73
N LEU A 106 7.54 16.77 4.83
CA LEU A 106 8.15 16.74 6.16
C LEU A 106 9.13 15.56 6.32
N GLY A 107 9.00 14.49 5.51
CA GLY A 107 10.02 13.44 5.38
C GLY A 107 9.96 12.31 6.41
N TYR A 108 8.82 12.06 7.07
CA TYR A 108 8.83 11.35 8.34
C TYR A 108 8.51 9.83 8.34
N TYR A 109 7.76 9.23 7.40
CA TYR A 109 7.45 7.78 7.50
C TYR A 109 7.19 7.12 6.15
N ILE A 110 8.14 6.31 5.65
CA ILE A 110 8.04 5.69 4.31
C ILE A 110 7.33 4.32 4.37
N HIS A 111 7.63 3.48 5.37
CA HIS A 111 6.94 2.21 5.56
C HIS A 111 7.13 1.70 6.99
N GLN A 112 6.04 1.50 7.74
CA GLN A 112 6.08 1.09 9.14
C GLN A 112 5.04 0.00 9.42
N ASN A 113 5.47 -1.04 10.13
CA ASN A 113 4.60 -2.15 10.53
C ASN A 113 4.03 -1.96 11.94
N PHE A 114 2.77 -2.34 12.14
CA PHE A 114 2.23 -2.56 13.48
C PHE A 114 2.76 -3.88 14.06
N GLN A 115 2.59 -4.07 15.37
CA GLN A 115 3.10 -5.27 16.06
C GLN A 115 2.40 -6.57 15.64
N ALA A 116 1.19 -6.47 15.11
CA ALA A 116 0.38 -7.61 14.69
C ALA A 116 -0.31 -7.29 13.37
N GLY A 117 -0.89 -8.32 12.75
CA GLY A 117 -1.63 -8.21 11.51
C GLY A 117 -2.91 -9.04 11.51
N PRO A 118 -3.61 -9.06 10.37
CA PRO A 118 -4.87 -9.76 10.25
C PRO A 118 -4.67 -11.27 10.14
N SER A 119 -5.69 -12.04 10.52
CA SER A 119 -5.74 -13.46 10.21
C SER A 119 -6.18 -13.65 8.75
N ALA A 120 -5.67 -14.69 8.09
CA ALA A 120 -6.22 -15.07 6.80
C ALA A 120 -7.70 -15.47 6.92
N GLY A 121 -8.49 -15.13 5.90
CA GLY A 121 -9.90 -15.46 5.81
C GLY A 121 -10.85 -14.48 6.53
N THR A 122 -10.36 -13.36 7.06
CA THR A 122 -11.15 -12.38 7.81
C THR A 122 -11.27 -11.03 7.10
N TRP A 123 -12.31 -10.27 7.43
CA TRP A 123 -12.54 -8.91 6.94
C TRP A 123 -12.04 -7.89 7.96
N HIS A 124 -11.31 -6.88 7.49
CA HIS A 124 -10.85 -5.77 8.32
C HIS A 124 -11.20 -4.43 7.70
N SER A 125 -11.50 -3.45 8.54
CA SER A 125 -11.84 -2.08 8.13
C SER A 125 -10.60 -1.19 8.21
N TYR A 126 -10.31 -0.46 7.13
CA TYR A 126 -9.18 0.44 7.02
C TYR A 126 -9.69 1.85 6.73
N GLN A 127 -9.22 2.85 7.46
CA GLN A 127 -9.63 4.25 7.23
C GLN A 127 -8.48 5.23 7.44
N ILE A 128 -8.47 6.25 6.58
CA ILE A 128 -7.61 7.43 6.68
C ILE A 128 -8.53 8.64 6.68
N VAL A 129 -8.45 9.47 7.72
CA VAL A 129 -9.36 10.61 7.91
C VAL A 129 -8.61 11.86 8.34
N TYR A 130 -8.95 12.99 7.75
CA TYR A 130 -8.41 14.28 8.16
C TYR A 130 -8.96 14.66 9.53
N ALA A 131 -8.09 15.03 10.48
CA ALA A 131 -8.49 15.23 11.87
C ALA A 131 -9.37 16.47 12.10
N GLN A 132 -9.40 17.41 11.14
CA GLN A 132 -10.16 18.67 11.24
C GLN A 132 -9.87 19.45 12.53
N SER A 133 -8.65 19.31 13.07
CA SER A 133 -8.24 19.97 14.31
C SER A 133 -7.74 21.38 14.05
N ILE A 134 -8.27 22.37 14.79
CA ILE A 134 -7.74 23.74 14.77
C ILE A 134 -6.31 23.77 15.33
N GLN A 135 -6.02 22.95 16.34
CA GLN A 135 -4.70 22.86 16.96
C GLN A 135 -3.69 22.11 16.07
N TYR A 136 -4.16 21.13 15.30
CA TYR A 136 -3.34 20.30 14.42
C TYR A 136 -3.92 20.28 12.99
N PRO A 137 -3.83 21.40 12.24
CA PRO A 137 -4.47 21.55 10.93
C PRO A 137 -3.81 20.72 9.82
N LYS A 138 -2.70 20.05 10.11
CA LYS A 138 -1.99 19.16 9.18
C LYS A 138 -2.20 17.67 9.51
N ARG A 139 -3.00 17.38 10.53
CA ARG A 139 -3.13 16.03 11.09
C ARG A 139 -4.11 15.17 10.33
N TRP A 140 -3.68 13.96 10.06
CA TRP A 140 -4.48 12.85 9.60
C TRP A 140 -4.41 11.70 10.59
N ILE A 141 -5.47 10.90 10.64
CA ILE A 141 -5.61 9.74 11.50
C ILE A 141 -5.81 8.51 10.60
N LEU A 142 -4.92 7.54 10.72
CA LEU A 142 -4.98 6.26 10.03
C LEU A 142 -5.39 5.20 11.07
N ARG A 143 -6.41 4.40 10.78
CA ARG A 143 -6.99 3.43 11.74
C ARG A 143 -7.43 2.13 11.09
N ILE A 144 -7.28 1.04 11.83
CA ILE A 144 -7.77 -0.30 11.48
C ILE A 144 -8.77 -0.77 12.55
N ASP A 145 -9.91 -1.31 12.11
CA ASP A 145 -11.00 -1.87 12.92
C ASP A 145 -11.51 -0.96 14.05
N PHE A 146 -11.21 0.34 13.98
CA PHE A 146 -11.51 1.32 15.04
C PHE A 146 -10.97 0.91 16.42
N GLY A 147 -9.95 0.05 16.43
CA GLY A 147 -9.37 -0.54 17.63
C GLY A 147 -8.01 0.07 17.98
N PRO A 148 -7.09 -0.72 18.56
CA PRO A 148 -5.80 -0.23 19.04
C PRO A 148 -4.82 0.15 17.91
N TYR A 149 -5.07 -0.27 16.67
CA TYR A 149 -4.21 -0.01 15.52
C TYR A 149 -4.57 1.34 14.90
N GLN A 150 -4.05 2.41 15.51
CA GLN A 150 -4.22 3.78 15.03
C GLN A 150 -2.88 4.53 15.01
N LYS A 151 -2.72 5.42 14.03
CA LYS A 151 -1.58 6.33 13.92
C LYS A 151 -2.03 7.74 13.54
N GLU A 152 -1.39 8.73 14.14
CA GLU A 152 -1.53 10.13 13.72
C GLU A 152 -0.34 10.54 12.87
N CYS A 153 -0.62 11.27 11.78
CA CYS A 153 0.38 11.77 10.86
C CYS A 153 0.13 13.26 10.56
N ASP A 154 1.09 14.09 10.94
CA ASP A 154 1.13 15.49 10.52
C ASP A 154 1.87 15.60 9.19
N VAL A 155 1.22 16.10 8.14
CA VAL A 155 1.74 16.08 6.76
C VAL A 155 1.66 17.43 6.06
N ASP A 156 2.54 17.63 5.08
CA ASP A 156 2.55 18.81 4.23
C ASP A 156 2.93 18.44 2.79
N PRO A 157 2.10 18.75 1.78
CA PRO A 157 0.76 19.33 1.86
C PRO A 157 -0.23 18.39 2.56
N TYR A 158 -1.26 18.95 3.21
CA TYR A 158 -2.29 18.17 3.90
C TYR A 158 -3.60 18.01 3.11
N ALA A 159 -3.77 18.77 2.02
CA ALA A 159 -4.96 18.71 1.19
C ALA A 159 -4.91 17.49 0.26
N PRO A 160 -5.95 16.65 0.23
CA PRO A 160 -5.96 15.43 -0.56
C PRO A 160 -6.18 15.72 -2.06
N LYS A 161 -5.50 14.95 -2.89
CA LYS A 161 -5.49 15.06 -4.37
C LYS A 161 -6.12 13.89 -5.09
N ASP A 162 -6.13 12.72 -4.47
CA ASP A 162 -6.85 11.55 -4.94
C ASP A 162 -7.04 10.57 -3.78
N LEU A 163 -7.94 9.61 -3.96
CA LEU A 163 -8.12 8.46 -3.07
C LEU A 163 -7.93 7.19 -3.87
N GLN A 164 -7.47 6.13 -3.20
CA GLN A 164 -7.10 4.90 -3.86
C GLN A 164 -7.42 3.68 -2.99
N ALA A 165 -7.68 2.55 -3.65
CA ALA A 165 -7.76 1.23 -3.05
C ALA A 165 -7.14 0.21 -4.01
N PHE A 166 -6.04 -0.44 -3.60
CA PHE A 166 -5.24 -1.30 -4.48
C PHE A 166 -4.67 -2.50 -3.74
N VAL A 167 -4.44 -3.56 -4.51
CA VAL A 167 -3.34 -4.49 -4.25
C VAL A 167 -2.13 -4.08 -5.10
N GLU A 168 -0.96 -4.12 -4.48
CA GLU A 168 0.35 -3.90 -5.08
C GLU A 168 1.19 -5.17 -4.95
N THR A 169 1.78 -5.63 -6.05
CA THR A 169 2.74 -6.72 -6.05
C THR A 169 4.08 -6.26 -6.60
N ALA A 170 5.15 -6.86 -6.09
CA ALA A 170 6.50 -6.59 -6.59
C ALA A 170 6.98 -7.60 -7.66
N SER A 171 6.09 -8.46 -8.17
CA SER A 171 6.28 -9.32 -9.34
C SER A 171 4.92 -9.63 -9.97
N ASN A 172 4.88 -9.81 -11.28
CA ASN A 172 3.72 -10.28 -12.03
C ASN A 172 3.36 -11.76 -11.77
N SER A 173 4.23 -12.52 -11.11
CA SER A 173 4.01 -13.93 -10.81
C SER A 173 3.30 -14.18 -9.47
N ILE A 174 3.10 -13.14 -8.64
CA ILE A 174 2.39 -13.29 -7.36
C ILE A 174 0.89 -13.42 -7.66
N ILE A 175 0.31 -14.55 -7.29
CA ILE A 175 -1.12 -14.82 -7.43
C ILE A 175 -1.88 -14.07 -6.34
N ILE A 176 -2.83 -13.22 -6.76
CA ILE A 176 -3.67 -12.41 -5.86
C ILE A 176 -5.13 -12.86 -5.84
N ASP A 177 -5.39 -14.07 -6.34
CA ASP A 177 -6.72 -14.66 -6.42
C ASP A 177 -7.38 -14.69 -5.03
N GLY A 178 -8.58 -14.12 -4.96
CA GLY A 178 -9.33 -13.94 -3.70
C GLY A 178 -9.25 -12.53 -3.12
N THR A 179 -8.43 -11.64 -3.68
CA THR A 179 -8.42 -10.23 -3.29
C THR A 179 -9.81 -9.62 -3.45
N HIS A 180 -10.34 -9.01 -2.38
CA HIS A 180 -11.66 -8.42 -2.38
C HIS A 180 -11.69 -7.15 -1.51
N PHE A 181 -12.06 -6.04 -2.14
CA PHE A 181 -12.32 -4.75 -1.49
C PHE A 181 -13.82 -4.47 -1.52
N LYS A 182 -14.41 -4.03 -0.41
CA LYS A 182 -15.82 -3.63 -0.33
C LYS A 182 -16.05 -2.43 0.56
N ASP A 183 -17.25 -1.85 0.45
CA ASP A 183 -17.67 -0.67 1.22
C ASP A 183 -16.67 0.49 1.07
N LEU A 184 -16.06 0.65 -0.13
CA LEU A 184 -15.16 1.77 -0.38
C LEU A 184 -15.94 3.07 -0.21
N SER A 185 -15.42 3.94 0.64
CA SER A 185 -16.08 5.15 1.10
C SER A 185 -15.10 6.31 1.18
N TRP A 186 -15.64 7.52 1.15
CA TRP A 186 -14.86 8.75 1.31
C TRP A 186 -15.44 9.59 2.43
N TYR A 187 -14.60 10.36 3.11
CA TYR A 187 -15.05 11.19 4.22
C TYR A 187 -15.49 12.58 3.74
N SER A 188 -16.76 12.90 3.99
CA SER A 188 -17.36 14.19 3.61
C SER A 188 -17.03 15.34 4.57
N GLY A 189 -16.34 15.04 5.68
CA GLY A 189 -16.26 15.93 6.83
C GLY A 189 -17.38 15.71 7.86
N ARG A 190 -18.36 14.85 7.56
CA ARG A 190 -19.48 14.52 8.47
C ARG A 190 -19.88 13.05 8.45
N SER A 191 -19.76 12.40 7.29
CA SER A 191 -20.23 11.04 7.04
C SER A 191 -19.27 10.30 6.11
N TRP A 192 -19.51 8.99 5.95
CA TRP A 192 -18.77 8.09 5.06
C TRP A 192 -19.67 7.56 3.94
N PRO A 193 -20.10 8.41 2.98
CA PRO A 193 -20.77 7.93 1.78
C PRO A 193 -19.86 6.95 1.01
N LEU A 194 -20.50 5.97 0.38
CA LEU A 194 -19.82 5.05 -0.53
C LEU A 194 -19.27 5.81 -1.74
N TRP A 195 -18.23 5.25 -2.33
CA TRP A 195 -17.69 5.73 -3.60
C TRP A 195 -18.79 5.70 -4.65
N ASN A 196 -18.96 6.83 -5.34
CA ASN A 196 -19.91 7.02 -6.43
C ASN A 196 -19.20 7.19 -7.78
N ARG A 197 -17.89 6.94 -7.80
CA ARG A 197 -17.02 6.98 -8.97
C ARG A 197 -15.78 6.14 -8.72
N HIS A 198 -15.18 5.67 -9.79
CA HIS A 198 -13.84 5.07 -9.77
C HIS A 198 -13.18 5.18 -11.15
N VAL A 199 -11.87 4.98 -11.19
CA VAL A 199 -11.10 4.70 -12.40
C VAL A 199 -10.29 3.43 -12.15
N SER A 200 -10.56 2.39 -12.94
CA SER A 200 -9.89 1.11 -12.81
C SER A 200 -8.46 1.16 -13.36
N ARG A 201 -7.52 0.51 -12.65
CA ARG A 201 -6.20 0.17 -13.17
C ARG A 201 -5.86 -1.27 -12.80
N ALA A 202 -5.43 -2.03 -13.79
CA ALA A 202 -4.87 -3.35 -13.62
C ALA A 202 -3.67 -3.50 -14.56
N ASP A 203 -2.48 -3.65 -13.99
CA ASP A 203 -1.27 -3.92 -14.75
C ASP A 203 -1.24 -5.41 -15.12
N SER A 204 -0.96 -5.76 -16.38
CA SER A 204 -0.89 -7.17 -16.81
C SER A 204 0.13 -7.95 -15.96
N PRO A 205 -0.18 -9.18 -15.50
CA PRO A 205 -1.29 -10.08 -15.86
C PRO A 205 -2.53 -9.97 -14.94
N TYR A 206 -2.61 -8.92 -14.13
CA TYR A 206 -3.72 -8.75 -13.20
C TYR A 206 -4.97 -8.22 -13.87
N SER A 207 -6.10 -8.44 -13.23
CA SER A 207 -7.41 -7.97 -13.70
C SER A 207 -8.36 -7.70 -12.54
N LEU A 208 -9.44 -6.97 -12.85
CA LEU A 208 -10.44 -6.53 -11.89
C LEU A 208 -11.83 -6.97 -12.35
N ILE A 209 -12.62 -7.48 -11.41
CA ILE A 209 -14.06 -7.67 -11.59
C ILE A 209 -14.80 -6.72 -10.65
N PRO A 210 -15.52 -5.71 -11.17
CA PRO A 210 -16.43 -4.92 -10.35
C PRO A 210 -17.56 -5.78 -9.79
N ILE A 211 -18.01 -5.47 -8.57
CA ILE A 211 -19.22 -6.04 -7.99
C ILE A 211 -20.30 -4.96 -7.95
N ILE A 212 -21.35 -5.14 -8.75
CA ILE A 212 -22.45 -4.18 -8.84
C ILE A 212 -23.35 -4.31 -7.61
N ARG A 213 -23.57 -3.18 -6.92
CA ARG A 213 -24.49 -3.03 -5.80
C ARG A 213 -25.51 -1.93 -6.06
N SER A 214 -26.69 -2.05 -5.44
CA SER A 214 -27.78 -1.08 -5.60
C SER A 214 -27.48 0.30 -4.99
N ASP A 215 -26.57 0.39 -4.03
CA ASP A 215 -26.24 1.60 -3.26
C ASP A 215 -25.06 2.40 -3.82
N CYS A 216 -24.22 1.81 -4.67
CA CYS A 216 -23.01 2.46 -5.21
C CYS A 216 -22.67 2.11 -6.67
N GLY A 217 -23.46 1.23 -7.32
CA GLY A 217 -23.13 0.68 -8.63
C GLY A 217 -21.90 -0.23 -8.55
N ASP A 218 -20.97 -0.05 -9.47
CA ASP A 218 -19.71 -0.80 -9.61
C ASP A 218 -18.50 -0.13 -8.94
N ASN A 219 -18.73 0.97 -8.22
CA ASN A 219 -17.67 1.88 -7.77
C ASN A 219 -17.09 1.54 -6.40
N CYS A 220 -17.85 0.84 -5.55
CA CYS A 220 -17.49 0.68 -4.14
C CYS A 220 -17.05 -0.74 -3.74
N GLU A 221 -17.03 -1.67 -4.68
CA GLU A 221 -16.68 -3.06 -4.43
C GLU A 221 -16.09 -3.73 -5.67
N PHE A 222 -14.98 -4.45 -5.49
CA PHE A 222 -14.31 -5.17 -6.57
C PHE A 222 -13.51 -6.36 -6.06
N ARG A 223 -13.26 -7.30 -6.97
CA ARG A 223 -12.27 -8.38 -6.80
C ARG A 223 -11.08 -8.16 -7.73
N ALA A 224 -9.90 -8.51 -7.26
CA ALA A 224 -8.69 -8.58 -8.07
C ALA A 224 -8.18 -10.02 -8.12
N TYR A 225 -7.59 -10.40 -9.24
CA TYR A 225 -7.11 -11.76 -9.51
C TYR A 225 -6.06 -11.73 -10.62
N GLY A 226 -5.39 -12.87 -10.82
CA GLY A 226 -4.31 -13.04 -11.77
C GLY A 226 -2.93 -13.08 -11.10
N GLY A 227 -1.91 -13.13 -11.95
CA GLY A 227 -0.57 -13.56 -11.57
C GLY A 227 -0.33 -15.03 -11.90
N GLY A 228 0.89 -15.49 -11.67
CA GLY A 228 1.35 -16.86 -12.00
C GLY A 228 2.13 -16.94 -13.30
#